data_AF-A0A0C3J064-F1
#
_entry.id   AF-A0A0C3J064-F1
#
_cell.length_a   1.000
_cell.length_b   1.000
_cell.length_c   1.000
_cell.angle_alpha   90.00
_cell.angle_beta   90.00
_cell.angle_gamma   90.00
#
_symmetry.space_group_name_H-M   'P 1'
#
loop_
_entity.id
_entity.type
_entity.pdbx_description
1 polymer ?
#
loop_
_entity_poly.entity_id
_entity_poly.type
_entity_poly.pdbx_seq_one_letter_code
_entity_poly.pdbx_strand_id
1 'polypeptide(L)'
;MVAVVQKPAPPFKATAVVEGLFKDIALADFQGQWVILFFYPMDFTFVCPTEILAFNDALPQFKELGAVVLGVSTDSQYSHFAWAQQPRKQGGLGPDLSLPLIADRNMQISREYGVLIEEDGIALRGLFIIDPKGVVRQITINDLPVGRSVDETLRLLKAFQFVEKHGEVCPLGWTEGSRTIKPDPKGSLDYFSAVDNDIGMQDGTARKRAQP
;
A
#
# COMPACT_ATOMS: atom_id res chain seq x y z
N MET A 1 -18.67 8.89 -4.75
CA MET A 1 -18.13 7.97 -5.76
C MET A 1 -16.97 7.25 -5.08
N VAL A 2 -16.92 5.93 -5.13
CA VAL A 2 -15.85 5.18 -4.45
C VAL A 2 -14.52 5.28 -5.22
N ALA A 3 -13.39 5.06 -4.56
CA ALA A 3 -12.08 4.99 -5.20
C ALA A 3 -12.05 3.88 -6.27
N VAL A 4 -11.54 4.19 -7.47
CA VAL A 4 -11.45 3.26 -8.60
C VAL A 4 -10.09 3.42 -9.28
N VAL A 5 -9.46 2.29 -9.64
CA VAL A 5 -8.19 2.30 -10.38
C VAL A 5 -8.36 3.07 -11.71
N GLN A 6 -7.33 3.83 -12.10
CA GLN A 6 -7.30 4.76 -13.24
C GLN A 6 -8.15 6.03 -13.07
N LYS A 7 -8.81 6.24 -11.92
CA LYS A 7 -9.52 7.49 -11.60
C LYS A 7 -8.76 8.30 -10.56
N PRO A 8 -9.00 9.63 -10.49
CA PRO A 8 -8.50 10.43 -9.39
C PRO A 8 -8.92 9.84 -8.04
N ALA A 9 -7.99 9.80 -7.09
CA ALA A 9 -8.27 9.40 -5.72
C ALA A 9 -9.25 10.40 -5.07
N PRO A 10 -10.24 9.92 -4.28
CA PRO A 10 -11.14 10.82 -3.56
C PRO A 10 -10.36 11.79 -2.67
N PRO A 11 -10.61 13.11 -2.77
CA PRO A 11 -9.90 14.09 -1.96
C PRO A 11 -10.34 13.99 -0.51
N PHE A 12 -9.39 14.20 0.41
CA PHE A 12 -9.71 14.32 1.83
C PHE A 12 -8.90 15.44 2.46
N LYS A 13 -9.41 15.95 3.58
CA LYS A 13 -8.69 16.77 4.55
C LYS A 13 -9.12 16.33 5.95
N ALA A 14 -8.17 15.94 6.78
CA ALA A 14 -8.44 15.48 8.13
C ALA A 14 -7.25 15.74 9.06
N THR A 15 -7.54 15.74 10.36
CA THR A 15 -6.49 15.83 11.39
C THR A 15 -5.79 14.49 11.52
N ALA A 16 -4.47 14.53 11.56
CA ALA A 16 -3.58 13.40 11.75
C ALA A 16 -2.69 13.60 12.98
N VAL A 17 -2.22 12.50 13.54
CA VAL A 17 -1.11 12.48 14.49
C VAL A 17 0.18 12.26 13.72
N VAL A 18 1.11 13.22 13.80
CA VAL A 18 2.42 13.17 13.17
C VAL A 18 3.46 13.50 14.24
N GLU A 19 4.35 12.55 14.53
CA GLU A 19 5.43 12.73 15.52
C GLU A 19 4.90 13.25 16.88
N GLY A 20 3.74 12.75 17.32
CA GLY A 20 3.10 13.15 18.57
C GLY A 20 2.38 14.50 18.55
N LEU A 21 2.23 15.15 17.40
CA LEU A 21 1.50 16.41 17.23
C LEU A 21 0.26 16.25 16.37
N PHE A 22 -0.77 17.05 16.64
CA PHE A 22 -1.94 17.15 15.77
C PHE A 22 -1.65 18.08 14.60
N LYS A 23 -1.86 17.58 13.39
CA LYS A 23 -1.66 18.34 12.16
C LYS A 23 -2.76 18.01 11.16
N ASP A 24 -3.31 19.03 10.51
CA ASP A 24 -4.20 18.81 9.39
C ASP A 24 -3.40 18.42 8.14
N ILE A 25 -3.85 17.35 7.48
CA ILE A 25 -3.29 16.83 6.23
C ILE A 25 -4.42 16.76 5.21
N ALA A 26 -4.13 17.20 3.98
CA ALA A 26 -4.96 16.97 2.82
C ALA A 26 -4.24 16.09 1.80
N LEU A 27 -4.98 15.30 1.02
CA LEU A 27 -4.38 14.52 -0.07
C LEU A 27 -3.60 15.41 -1.06
N ALA A 28 -4.10 16.63 -1.28
CA ALA A 28 -3.47 17.62 -2.17
C ALA A 28 -2.08 18.07 -1.71
N ASP A 29 -1.74 17.91 -0.42
CA ASP A 29 -0.41 18.26 0.11
C ASP A 29 0.69 17.35 -0.45
N PHE A 30 0.32 16.20 -1.01
CA PHE A 30 1.23 15.20 -1.59
C PHE A 30 1.24 15.19 -3.11
N GLN A 31 0.71 16.23 -3.76
CA GLN A 31 0.82 16.41 -5.21
C GLN A 31 2.29 16.28 -5.66
N GLY A 32 2.54 15.50 -6.71
CA GLY A 32 3.90 15.25 -7.20
C GLY A 32 4.66 14.13 -6.49
N GLN A 33 4.08 13.51 -5.45
CA GLN A 33 4.64 12.35 -4.76
C GLN A 33 3.75 11.12 -4.92
N TRP A 34 4.34 9.93 -4.81
CA TRP A 34 3.54 8.71 -4.66
C TRP A 34 2.95 8.66 -3.26
N VAL A 35 1.70 8.21 -3.12
CA VAL A 35 1.03 8.07 -1.81
C VAL A 35 0.61 6.62 -1.63
N ILE A 36 1.07 6.02 -0.54
CA ILE A 36 0.59 4.74 -0.02
C ILE A 36 -0.40 5.06 1.10
N LEU A 37 -1.69 5.00 0.79
CA LEU A 37 -2.77 5.25 1.75
C LEU A 37 -3.34 3.91 2.20
N PHE A 38 -3.23 3.58 3.48
CA PHE A 38 -3.76 2.32 3.99
C PHE A 38 -4.70 2.55 5.18
N PHE A 39 -5.79 1.80 5.18
CA PHE A 39 -6.82 1.79 6.20
C PHE A 39 -6.59 0.61 7.14
N TYR A 40 -6.91 0.77 8.40
CA TYR A 40 -6.95 -0.31 9.37
C TYR A 40 -8.21 -0.23 10.24
N PRO A 41 -8.70 -1.35 10.78
CA PRO A 41 -9.99 -1.40 11.47
C PRO A 41 -10.11 -0.48 12.68
N MET A 42 -9.18 -0.58 13.64
CA MET A 42 -9.29 0.07 14.93
C MET A 42 -7.94 0.10 15.66
N ASP A 43 -7.70 1.19 16.40
CA ASP A 43 -6.62 1.31 17.39
C ASP A 43 -6.73 0.25 18.50
N PHE A 44 -5.62 -0.03 19.20
CA PHE A 44 -5.56 -0.95 20.34
C PHE A 44 -6.06 -2.39 20.08
N THR A 45 -6.01 -2.83 18.81
CA THR A 45 -6.32 -4.22 18.41
C THR A 45 -5.07 -5.03 18.08
N PHE A 46 -5.23 -6.24 17.54
CA PHE A 46 -4.16 -7.25 17.49
C PHE A 46 -3.27 -7.21 16.24
N VAL A 47 -3.88 -7.16 15.05
CA VAL A 47 -3.14 -7.20 13.77
C VAL A 47 -2.73 -5.79 13.33
N CYS A 48 -3.53 -4.76 13.63
CA CYS A 48 -3.26 -3.38 13.24
C CYS A 48 -1.87 -2.85 13.67
N PRO A 49 -1.38 -3.07 14.92
CA PRO A 49 -0.06 -2.60 15.29
C PRO A 49 1.05 -3.29 14.50
N THR A 50 0.89 -4.55 14.10
CA THR A 50 1.94 -5.24 13.33
C THR A 50 2.09 -4.62 11.94
N GLU A 51 0.99 -4.27 11.28
CA GLU A 51 1.01 -3.58 9.98
C GLU A 51 1.59 -2.17 10.09
N ILE A 52 1.10 -1.37 11.04
CA ILE A 52 1.55 0.02 11.21
C ILE A 52 3.06 0.06 11.50
N LEU A 53 3.55 -0.82 12.38
CA LEU A 53 4.97 -0.87 12.71
C LEU A 53 5.82 -1.36 11.53
N ALA A 54 5.35 -2.35 10.77
CA ALA A 54 6.07 -2.82 9.59
C ALA A 54 6.18 -1.71 8.51
N PHE A 55 5.11 -0.94 8.28
CA PHE A 55 5.17 0.21 7.39
C PHE A 55 6.03 1.34 7.95
N ASN A 56 5.98 1.60 9.25
CA ASN A 56 6.82 2.59 9.92
C ASN A 56 8.32 2.28 9.74
N ASP A 57 8.71 1.03 9.97
CA ASP A 57 10.10 0.60 9.85
C ASP A 57 10.58 0.64 8.37
N ALA A 58 9.66 0.51 7.41
CA ALA A 58 9.93 0.61 5.98
C ALA A 58 9.84 2.04 5.40
N LEU A 59 9.47 3.06 6.19
CA LEU A 59 9.38 4.46 5.73
C LEU A 59 10.63 4.95 4.98
N PRO A 60 11.87 4.62 5.39
CA PRO A 60 13.06 5.02 4.63
C PRO A 60 13.07 4.52 3.18
N GLN A 61 12.58 3.30 2.94
CA GLN A 61 12.53 2.71 1.60
C GLN A 61 11.46 3.39 0.73
N PHE A 62 10.29 3.68 1.29
CA PHE A 62 9.26 4.46 0.58
C PHE A 62 9.75 5.86 0.25
N LYS A 63 10.43 6.52 1.20
CA LYS A 63 11.00 7.86 1.01
C LYS A 63 12.06 7.89 -0.10
N GLU A 64 12.93 6.88 -0.17
CA GLU A 64 13.92 6.74 -1.25
C GLU A 64 13.24 6.63 -2.62
N LEU A 65 12.09 5.96 -2.68
CA LEU A 65 11.26 5.86 -3.88
C LEU A 65 10.38 7.10 -4.13
N GLY A 66 10.51 8.17 -3.35
CA GLY A 66 9.67 9.37 -3.50
C GLY A 66 8.19 9.14 -3.17
N ALA A 67 7.91 8.21 -2.25
CA ALA A 67 6.59 7.89 -1.75
C ALA A 67 6.42 8.30 -0.28
N VAL A 68 5.20 8.75 0.05
CA VAL A 68 4.74 8.94 1.43
C VAL A 68 3.79 7.83 1.82
N VAL A 69 3.77 7.47 3.10
CA VAL A 69 2.87 6.44 3.64
C VAL A 69 1.96 7.08 4.69
N LEU A 70 0.66 6.81 4.61
CA LEU A 70 -0.37 7.37 5.48
C LEU A 70 -1.28 6.24 5.99
N GLY A 71 -1.45 6.16 7.30
CA GLY A 71 -2.40 5.26 7.95
C GLY A 71 -3.71 5.97 8.23
N VAL A 72 -4.84 5.28 8.12
CA VAL A 72 -6.18 5.82 8.39
C VAL A 72 -7.00 4.81 9.18
N SER A 73 -7.71 5.26 10.22
CA SER A 73 -8.85 4.51 10.78
C SER A 73 -9.98 5.47 11.16
N THR A 74 -11.12 4.92 11.57
CA THR A 74 -12.28 5.70 12.03
C THR A 74 -12.14 6.20 13.48
N ASP A 75 -11.01 5.92 14.13
CA ASP A 75 -10.68 6.42 15.47
C ASP A 75 -10.44 7.94 15.46
N SER A 76 -10.44 8.53 16.66
CA SER A 76 -10.11 9.95 16.83
C SER A 76 -8.59 10.17 16.91
N GLN A 77 -8.16 11.39 16.59
CA GLN A 77 -6.77 11.82 16.76
C GLN A 77 -6.28 11.67 18.21
N TYR A 78 -7.18 11.75 19.20
CA TYR A 78 -6.82 11.52 20.61
C TYR A 78 -6.51 10.05 20.89
N SER A 79 -7.24 9.13 20.25
CA SER A 79 -6.96 7.69 20.33
C SER A 79 -5.60 7.37 19.72
N HIS A 80 -5.36 7.87 18.50
CA HIS A 80 -4.07 7.71 17.82
C HIS A 80 -2.91 8.24 18.67
N PHE A 81 -3.08 9.43 19.27
CA PHE A 81 -2.06 10.01 20.13
C PHE A 81 -1.78 9.14 21.35
N ALA A 82 -2.82 8.68 22.05
CA ALA A 82 -2.65 7.77 23.19
C ALA A 82 -1.96 6.47 22.79
N TRP A 83 -2.31 5.90 21.63
CA TRP A 83 -1.75 4.65 21.14
C TRP A 83 -0.29 4.79 20.70
N ALA A 84 0.06 5.92 20.09
CA ALA A 84 1.44 6.29 19.76
C ALA A 84 2.31 6.45 21.01
N GLN A 85 1.78 6.96 22.12
CA GLN A 85 2.55 7.07 23.37
C GLN A 85 2.71 5.74 24.11
N GLN A 86 1.83 4.76 23.87
CA GLN A 86 1.88 3.47 24.55
C GLN A 86 3.08 2.63 24.09
N PRO A 87 3.85 1.99 25.01
CA PRO A 87 4.98 1.15 24.63
C PRO A 87 4.58 -0.06 23.77
N ARG A 88 5.40 -0.40 22.77
CA ARG A 88 5.19 -1.58 21.90
C ARG A 88 4.99 -2.89 22.66
N LYS A 89 5.70 -3.09 23.78
CA LYS A 89 5.57 -4.27 24.66
C LYS A 89 4.18 -4.42 25.30
N GLN A 90 3.39 -3.35 25.34
CA GLN A 90 2.02 -3.33 25.84
C GLN A 90 0.99 -3.28 24.70
N GLY A 91 1.40 -3.56 23.45
CA GLY A 91 0.52 -3.47 22.28
C GLY A 91 0.31 -2.05 21.74
N GLY A 92 1.13 -1.09 22.19
CA GLY A 92 1.18 0.27 21.62
C GLY A 92 2.04 0.37 20.36
N LEU A 93 2.14 1.57 19.79
CA LEU A 93 2.99 1.84 18.63
C LEU A 93 4.39 2.35 19.02
N GLY A 94 4.52 2.95 20.20
CA GLY A 94 5.76 3.53 20.69
C GLY A 94 6.00 4.97 20.20
N PRO A 95 6.70 5.79 21.02
CA PRO A 95 6.87 7.22 20.76
C PRO A 95 7.78 7.53 19.55
N ASP A 96 8.44 6.52 19.00
CA ASP A 96 9.26 6.56 17.79
C ASP A 96 8.44 6.42 16.49
N LEU A 97 7.11 6.33 16.58
CA LEU A 97 6.21 6.31 15.43
C LEU A 97 6.35 7.61 14.62
N SER A 98 6.84 7.46 13.39
CA SER A 98 6.98 8.54 12.40
C SER A 98 5.87 8.51 11.34
N LEU A 99 5.15 7.38 11.24
CA LEU A 99 4.05 7.20 10.30
C LEU A 99 2.84 8.07 10.69
N PRO A 100 2.36 8.96 9.80
CA PRO A 100 1.15 9.76 10.04
C PRO A 100 -0.11 8.89 10.17
N LEU A 101 -0.86 9.06 11.27
CA LEU A 101 -2.16 8.41 11.47
C LEU A 101 -3.29 9.43 11.35
N ILE A 102 -4.11 9.30 10.30
CA ILE A 102 -5.23 10.18 9.97
C ILE A 102 -6.49 9.68 10.68
N ALA A 103 -7.16 10.59 11.39
CA ALA A 103 -8.42 10.33 12.07
C ALA A 103 -9.63 10.56 11.15
N ASP A 104 -10.24 9.48 10.65
CA ASP A 104 -11.47 9.51 9.86
C ASP A 104 -12.71 9.39 10.76
N ARG A 105 -12.81 10.28 11.75
CA ARG A 105 -13.82 10.14 12.82
C ARG A 105 -15.27 10.21 12.33
N ASN A 106 -15.52 10.87 11.19
CA ASN A 106 -16.83 10.96 10.55
C ASN A 106 -17.07 9.85 9.51
N MET A 107 -16.12 8.92 9.35
CA MET A 107 -16.14 7.78 8.44
C MET A 107 -16.24 8.17 6.96
N GLN A 108 -16.02 9.45 6.62
CA GLN A 108 -16.21 9.94 5.27
C GLN A 108 -15.12 9.42 4.35
N ILE A 109 -13.86 9.42 4.80
CA ILE A 109 -12.72 8.97 4.01
C ILE A 109 -12.87 7.47 3.72
N SER A 110 -13.14 6.66 4.73
CA SER A 110 -13.34 5.21 4.61
C SER A 110 -14.50 4.88 3.65
N ARG A 111 -15.58 5.66 3.70
CA ARG A 111 -16.72 5.50 2.79
C ARG A 111 -16.38 5.89 1.36
N GLU A 112 -15.69 7.01 1.15
CA GLU A 112 -15.28 7.47 -0.17
C GLU A 112 -14.22 6.57 -0.81
N TYR A 113 -13.40 5.90 0.00
CA TYR A 113 -12.47 4.87 -0.47
C TYR A 113 -13.11 3.48 -0.59
N GLY A 114 -14.39 3.33 -0.21
CA GLY A 114 -15.15 2.10 -0.38
C GLY A 114 -14.71 0.95 0.53
N VAL A 115 -14.14 1.27 1.69
CA VAL A 115 -13.59 0.30 2.65
C VAL A 115 -14.33 0.30 3.99
N LEU A 116 -15.29 1.19 4.20
CA LEU A 116 -16.10 1.24 5.42
C LEU A 116 -17.06 0.05 5.49
N ILE A 117 -17.07 -0.64 6.63
CA ILE A 117 -18.14 -1.54 7.06
C ILE A 117 -19.17 -0.67 7.78
N GLU A 118 -20.28 -0.37 7.12
CA GLU A 118 -21.28 0.61 7.62
C GLU A 118 -21.93 0.13 8.92
N GLU A 119 -22.09 -1.19 9.10
CA GLU A 119 -22.72 -1.80 10.27
C GLU A 119 -21.86 -1.67 11.53
N ASP A 120 -20.53 -1.71 11.36
CA ASP A 120 -19.56 -1.74 12.46
C ASP A 120 -18.85 -0.40 12.67
N GLY A 121 -18.90 0.51 11.69
CA GLY A 121 -18.25 1.83 11.75
C GLY A 121 -16.72 1.77 11.70
N ILE A 122 -16.17 0.72 11.09
CA ILE A 122 -14.72 0.48 10.95
C ILE A 122 -14.34 0.25 9.48
N ALA A 123 -13.08 0.47 9.15
CA ALA A 123 -12.57 0.17 7.81
C ALA A 123 -12.06 -1.27 7.69
N LEU A 124 -12.29 -1.89 6.53
CA LEU A 124 -11.53 -3.05 6.08
C LEU A 124 -10.04 -2.69 5.92
N ARG A 125 -9.19 -3.71 5.76
CA ARG A 125 -7.75 -3.53 5.51
C ARG A 125 -7.49 -3.14 4.06
N GLY A 126 -7.97 -1.95 3.67
CA GLY A 126 -7.78 -1.38 2.34
C GLY A 126 -6.42 -0.69 2.20
N LEU A 127 -5.74 -0.84 1.09
CA LEU A 127 -4.50 -0.14 0.74
C LEU A 127 -4.60 0.36 -0.70
N PHE A 128 -4.17 1.60 -0.90
CA PHE A 128 -4.24 2.31 -2.17
C PHE A 128 -2.86 2.84 -2.52
N ILE A 129 -2.41 2.57 -3.74
CA ILE A 129 -1.23 3.22 -4.34
C ILE A 129 -1.74 4.31 -5.27
N ILE A 130 -1.42 5.56 -4.95
CA ILE A 130 -1.82 6.76 -5.68
C ILE A 130 -0.56 7.38 -6.28
N ASP A 131 -0.63 7.73 -7.56
CA ASP A 131 0.52 8.29 -8.28
C ASP A 131 0.70 9.81 -8.05
N PRO A 132 1.82 10.40 -8.52
CA PRO A 132 2.09 11.84 -8.42
C PRO A 132 1.04 12.76 -9.03
N LYS A 133 0.16 12.24 -9.91
CA LYS A 133 -0.94 12.95 -10.57
C LYS A 133 -2.26 12.81 -9.79
N GLY A 134 -2.23 12.14 -8.63
CA GLY A 134 -3.40 11.89 -7.79
C GLY A 134 -4.30 10.77 -8.32
N VAL A 135 -3.81 9.89 -9.20
CA VAL A 135 -4.60 8.80 -9.79
C VAL A 135 -4.34 7.49 -9.04
N VAL A 136 -5.41 6.78 -8.69
CA VAL A 136 -5.32 5.45 -8.07
C VAL A 136 -4.76 4.45 -9.08
N ARG A 137 -3.65 3.80 -8.74
CA ARG A 137 -2.98 2.78 -9.57
C ARG A 137 -3.24 1.37 -9.10
N GLN A 138 -3.46 1.18 -7.80
CA GLN A 138 -3.66 -0.14 -7.22
C GLN A 138 -4.53 -0.05 -5.96
N ILE A 139 -5.33 -1.11 -5.75
CA ILE A 139 -6.17 -1.29 -4.57
C ILE A 139 -5.99 -2.74 -4.08
N THR A 140 -5.60 -2.91 -2.82
CA THR A 140 -5.65 -4.19 -2.08
C THR A 140 -6.68 -4.06 -0.96
N ILE A 141 -7.63 -4.98 -0.86
CA ILE A 141 -8.57 -5.02 0.27
C ILE A 141 -8.52 -6.42 0.87
N ASN A 142 -8.04 -6.50 2.10
CA ASN A 142 -8.08 -7.73 2.88
C ASN A 142 -9.26 -7.67 3.87
N ASP A 143 -9.81 -8.86 4.15
CA ASP A 143 -10.70 -9.05 5.30
C ASP A 143 -9.92 -8.83 6.62
N LEU A 144 -10.65 -8.61 7.72
CA LEU A 144 -10.13 -8.26 9.04
C LEU A 144 -9.05 -9.19 9.60
N PRO A 145 -9.10 -10.53 9.44
CA PRO A 145 -8.14 -11.41 10.10
C PRO A 145 -6.78 -11.55 9.38
N VAL A 146 -6.63 -11.03 8.15
CA VAL A 146 -5.43 -11.26 7.33
C VAL A 146 -4.68 -9.96 7.05
N GLY A 147 -3.47 -9.83 7.59
CA GLY A 147 -2.58 -8.67 7.35
C GLY A 147 -2.05 -8.59 5.91
N ARG A 148 -1.60 -7.40 5.52
CA ARG A 148 -0.98 -7.09 4.22
C ARG A 148 0.54 -7.33 4.23
N SER A 149 1.14 -7.19 3.05
CA SER A 149 2.59 -7.30 2.85
C SER A 149 3.20 -5.96 2.45
N VAL A 150 4.20 -5.51 3.20
CA VAL A 150 5.02 -4.33 2.88
C VAL A 150 5.85 -4.60 1.62
N ASP A 151 6.42 -5.81 1.50
CA ASP A 151 7.26 -6.20 0.35
C ASP A 151 6.47 -6.16 -0.96
N GLU A 152 5.23 -6.64 -0.95
CA GLU A 152 4.37 -6.57 -2.14
C GLU A 152 4.00 -5.12 -2.48
N THR A 153 3.78 -4.29 -1.46
CA THR A 153 3.51 -2.86 -1.67
C THR A 153 4.71 -2.16 -2.32
N LEU A 154 5.93 -2.44 -1.83
CA LEU A 154 7.18 -1.92 -2.42
C LEU A 154 7.38 -2.43 -3.85
N ARG A 155 7.13 -3.72 -4.11
CA ARG A 155 7.24 -4.32 -5.44
C ARG A 155 6.31 -3.64 -6.44
N LEU A 156 5.05 -3.42 -6.06
CA LEU A 156 4.04 -2.75 -6.88
C LEU A 156 4.43 -1.28 -7.14
N LEU A 157 4.87 -0.55 -6.12
CA LEU A 157 5.34 0.83 -6.26
C LEU A 157 6.49 0.92 -7.29
N LYS A 158 7.51 0.08 -7.14
CA LYS A 158 8.64 0.00 -8.09
C LYS A 158 8.19 -0.35 -9.50
N ALA A 159 7.22 -1.26 -9.64
CA ALA A 159 6.69 -1.65 -10.94
C ALA A 159 6.00 -0.47 -11.64
N PHE A 160 5.12 0.27 -10.94
CA PHE A 160 4.46 1.43 -11.54
C PHE A 160 5.45 2.54 -11.91
N GLN A 161 6.45 2.80 -11.07
CA GLN A 161 7.51 3.76 -11.38
C GLN A 161 8.33 3.35 -12.60
N PHE A 162 8.63 2.05 -12.74
CA PHE A 162 9.32 1.52 -13.91
C PHE A 162 8.50 1.73 -15.18
N VAL A 163 7.21 1.37 -15.17
CA VAL A 163 6.31 1.53 -16.32
C VAL A 163 6.21 3.00 -16.73
N GLU A 164 6.07 3.93 -15.77
CA GLU A 164 6.00 5.36 -16.06
C GLU A 164 7.29 5.91 -16.68
N LYS A 165 8.45 5.42 -16.22
CA LYS A 165 9.76 5.87 -16.69
C LYS A 165 10.16 5.28 -18.05
N HIS A 166 9.81 4.03 -18.31
CA HIS A 166 10.34 3.27 -19.45
C HIS A 166 9.30 2.98 -20.56
N GLY A 167 8.01 3.03 -20.26
CA GLY A 167 6.94 2.72 -21.23
C GLY A 167 6.82 1.24 -21.59
N GLU A 168 7.60 0.37 -20.94
CA GLU A 168 7.45 -1.09 -20.98
C GLU A 168 6.49 -1.56 -19.89
N VAL A 169 6.00 -2.81 -19.98
CA VAL A 169 5.10 -3.40 -18.98
C VAL A 169 5.80 -4.49 -18.16
N CYS A 170 5.40 -4.58 -16.89
CA CYS A 170 5.92 -5.55 -15.94
C CYS A 170 5.12 -6.86 -16.00
N PRO A 171 5.76 -8.03 -16.23
CA PRO A 171 5.10 -9.34 -16.22
C PRO A 171 4.70 -9.81 -14.81
N LEU A 172 4.06 -10.98 -14.74
CA LEU A 172 3.70 -11.65 -13.49
C LEU A 172 4.92 -11.80 -12.57
N GLY A 173 4.76 -11.40 -11.31
CA GLY A 173 5.81 -11.55 -10.30
C GLY A 173 7.05 -10.68 -10.55
N TRP A 174 6.98 -9.69 -11.45
CA TRP A 174 8.11 -8.82 -11.74
C TRP A 174 8.69 -8.19 -10.47
N THR A 175 10.02 -8.27 -10.36
CA THR A 175 10.85 -7.57 -9.38
C THR A 175 11.89 -6.74 -10.12
N GLU A 176 12.48 -5.77 -9.42
CA GLU A 176 13.50 -4.90 -9.98
C GLU A 176 14.67 -5.71 -10.58
N GLY A 177 15.03 -5.40 -11.84
CA GLY A 177 16.02 -6.15 -12.61
C GLY A 177 15.48 -7.34 -13.41
N SER A 178 14.23 -7.75 -13.20
CA SER A 178 13.57 -8.78 -14.01
C SER A 178 13.26 -8.28 -15.42
N ARG A 179 13.13 -9.23 -16.37
CA ARG A 179 12.75 -8.94 -17.75
C ARG A 179 11.36 -8.29 -17.83
N THR A 180 11.18 -7.45 -18.84
CA THR A 180 9.97 -6.66 -19.10
C THR A 180 9.50 -6.85 -20.53
N ILE A 181 8.30 -6.36 -20.85
CA ILE A 181 7.68 -6.57 -22.15
C ILE A 181 7.43 -5.21 -22.81
N LYS A 182 7.89 -5.03 -24.05
CA LYS A 182 7.46 -3.89 -24.86
C LYS A 182 5.99 -4.10 -25.28
N PRO A 183 5.07 -3.16 -25.01
CA PRO A 183 3.64 -3.31 -25.27
C PRO A 183 3.29 -3.10 -26.76
N ASP A 184 3.95 -3.86 -27.63
CA ASP A 184 3.75 -3.89 -29.07
C ASP A 184 3.77 -5.36 -29.55
N PRO A 185 2.89 -5.78 -30.48
CA PRO A 185 2.85 -7.16 -30.94
C PRO A 185 4.18 -7.73 -31.42
N LYS A 186 5.04 -6.92 -32.07
CA LYS A 186 6.38 -7.37 -32.50
C LYS A 186 7.39 -7.25 -31.38
N GLY A 187 7.40 -6.13 -30.65
CA GLY A 187 8.32 -5.87 -29.54
C GLY A 187 8.19 -6.86 -28.39
N SER A 188 7.00 -7.41 -28.17
CA SER A 188 6.74 -8.42 -27.14
C SER A 188 7.41 -9.77 -27.40
N LEU A 189 7.74 -10.09 -28.67
CA LEU A 189 8.33 -11.36 -29.06
C LEU A 189 9.72 -11.57 -28.44
N ASP A 190 10.48 -10.49 -28.24
CA ASP A 190 11.79 -10.52 -27.56
C ASP A 190 11.67 -11.17 -26.18
N TYR A 191 10.62 -10.80 -25.43
CA TYR A 191 10.36 -11.37 -24.11
C TYR A 191 9.92 -12.83 -24.20
N PHE A 192 8.92 -13.13 -25.03
CA PHE A 192 8.33 -14.47 -25.10
C PHE A 192 9.31 -15.53 -25.60
N SER A 193 10.16 -15.20 -26.57
CA SER A 193 11.22 -16.10 -27.02
C SER A 193 12.28 -16.34 -25.92
N ALA A 194 12.59 -15.31 -25.13
CA ALA A 194 13.61 -15.43 -24.10
C ALA A 194 13.13 -16.28 -22.90
N VAL A 195 11.86 -16.15 -22.49
CA VAL A 195 11.31 -16.96 -21.38
C VAL A 195 11.05 -18.41 -21.76
N ASP A 196 10.70 -18.69 -23.03
CA ASP A 196 10.52 -20.07 -23.52
C ASP A 196 11.83 -20.86 -23.45
N ASN A 197 12.95 -20.22 -23.80
CA ASN A 197 14.29 -20.80 -23.68
C ASN A 197 14.68 -21.12 -22.23
N ASP A 198 14.25 -20.31 -21.27
CA ASP A 198 14.54 -20.53 -19.84
C ASP A 198 13.72 -21.73 -19.29
N ILE A 199 12.48 -21.92 -19.74
CA ILE A 199 11.65 -23.08 -19.38
C ILE A 199 12.21 -24.37 -20.01
N GLY A 200 12.65 -24.31 -21.27
CA GLY A 200 13.28 -25.45 -21.96
C GLY A 200 14.57 -25.94 -21.28
N MET A 201 15.29 -25.08 -20.57
CA MET A 201 16.46 -25.43 -19.76
C MET A 201 16.08 -26.06 -18.40
N GLN A 202 14.92 -25.71 -17.81
CA GLN A 202 14.47 -26.26 -16.52
C GLN A 202 13.77 -27.63 -16.65
N ASP A 203 13.04 -27.88 -17.74
CA ASP A 203 12.31 -29.15 -17.94
C ASP A 203 13.25 -30.36 -18.18
N GLY A 204 14.57 -30.14 -18.31
CA GLY A 204 15.60 -31.17 -18.30
C GLY A 204 15.91 -31.77 -16.93
N THR A 205 15.43 -31.16 -15.84
CA THR A 205 15.64 -31.62 -14.47
C THR A 205 14.35 -31.52 -13.66
N ALA A 206 13.81 -32.67 -13.25
CA ALA A 206 12.74 -32.87 -12.28
C ALA A 206 11.28 -32.80 -12.77
N ARG A 207 10.79 -33.92 -13.32
CA ARG A 207 9.42 -34.38 -13.07
C ARG A 207 9.43 -35.63 -12.19
N LYS A 208 9.39 -35.45 -10.87
CA LYS A 208 8.81 -36.42 -9.95
C LYS A 208 7.65 -35.74 -9.23
N ARG A 209 6.44 -35.88 -9.78
CA ARG A 209 5.20 -35.56 -9.07
C ARG A 209 5.08 -36.53 -7.91
N ALA A 210 5.07 -36.01 -6.68
CA ALA A 210 4.44 -36.71 -5.57
C ALA A 210 2.93 -36.73 -5.85
N GLN A 211 2.36 -37.92 -5.97
CA GLN A 211 0.92 -38.14 -5.91
C GLN A 211 0.51 -38.31 -4.44
N PRO A 212 -0.76 -38.01 -4.11
CA PRO A 212 -1.24 -37.83 -2.74
C PRO A 212 -1.11 -39.08 -1.85
#